data_AF-A0A3S4T0H1-F1
#
_entry.id   AF-A0A3S4T0H1-F1
#
_cell.length_a   1.000
_cell.length_b   1.000
_cell.length_c   1.000
_cell.angle_alpha   90.00
_cell.angle_beta   90.00
_cell.angle_gamma   90.00
#
_symmetry.space_group_name_H-M   'P 1'
#
loop_
_entity.id
_entity.type
_entity.pdbx_description
1 polymer ?
#
loop_
_entity_poly.entity_id
_entity_poly.type
_entity_poly.pdbx_seq_one_letter_code
_entity_poly.pdbx_strand_id
1 'polypeptide(L)' 'MEHCRQVIDFHWYRRRKDVANVRNQGPHLFQTLSLVDDVDD' A
#
# COMPACT_ATOMS: atom_id res chain seq x y z
N MET A 1 -26.15 -0.51 3.06
CA MET A 1 -25.15 0.34 3.73
C MET A 1 -25.02 0.07 5.23
N GLU A 2 -25.94 -0.66 5.87
CA GLU A 2 -25.92 -0.95 7.31
C GLU A 2 -24.69 -1.74 7.80
N HIS A 3 -23.91 -2.34 6.89
CA HIS A 3 -22.68 -3.08 7.20
C HIS A 3 -21.41 -2.46 6.58
N CYS A 4 -21.52 -1.27 5.98
CA CYS A 4 -20.38 -0.59 5.41
C CYS A 4 -19.70 0.29 6.48
N ARG A 5 -18.37 0.23 6.58
CA ARG A 5 -17.59 1.19 7.36
C ARG A 5 -17.43 2.49 6.58
N GLN A 6 -17.32 3.60 7.29
CA GLN A 6 -17.10 4.89 6.65
C GLN A 6 -15.67 4.97 6.12
N VAL A 7 -15.45 5.67 5.00
CA VAL A 7 -14.10 5.81 4.40
C VAL A 7 -13.10 6.44 5.38
N ILE A 8 -13.59 7.30 6.27
CA ILE A 8 -12.78 7.95 7.32
C ILE A 8 -12.18 6.96 8.35
N ASP A 9 -12.70 5.74 8.43
CA ASP A 9 -12.16 4.69 9.31
C ASP A 9 -10.90 4.01 8.73
N PHE A 10 -10.49 4.35 7.50
CA PHE A 10 -9.41 3.68 6.79
C PHE A 10 -8.18 4.58 6.60
N HIS A 11 -6.99 3.96 6.71
CA HIS A 11 -5.71 4.60 6.43
C HIS A 11 -5.06 4.00 5.20
N TRP A 12 -4.46 4.85 4.37
CA TRP A 12 -3.85 4.48 3.11
C TRP A 12 -2.40 4.97 3.10
N TYR A 13 -1.50 4.14 2.58
CA TYR A 13 -0.07 4.44 2.48
C TYR A 13 0.43 4.01 1.11
N ARG A 14 1.33 4.80 0.51
CA ARG A 14 1.96 4.44 -0.77
C ARG A 14 2.81 3.17 -0.59
N ARG A 15 2.74 2.28 -1.58
CA ARG A 15 3.53 1.04 -1.68
C ARG A 15 4.41 1.06 -2.92
N ARG A 16 5.39 0.16 -2.97
CA ARG A 16 6.25 -0.05 -4.13
C ARG A 16 5.44 -0.58 -5.32
N LYS A 17 5.89 -0.26 -6.54
CA LYS A 17 5.24 -0.70 -7.80
C LYS A 17 5.31 -2.22 -8.00
N ASP A 18 6.26 -2.89 -7.35
CA ASP A 18 6.48 -4.35 -7.41
C ASP A 18 5.28 -5.18 -6.93
N VAL A 19 4.39 -4.63 -6.10
CA VAL A 19 3.12 -5.24 -5.70
C VAL A 19 2.19 -5.53 -6.89
N ALA A 20 2.35 -4.83 -8.01
CA ALA A 20 1.55 -5.05 -9.22
C ALA A 20 1.91 -6.35 -9.95
N ASN A 21 3.10 -6.91 -9.72
CA ASN A 21 3.49 -8.19 -10.30
C ASN A 21 3.06 -9.34 -9.37
N VAL A 22 2.04 -10.08 -9.79
CA VAL A 22 1.44 -11.20 -9.01
C VAL A 22 2.42 -12.33 -8.65
N ARG A 23 3.57 -12.40 -9.32
CA ARG A 23 4.63 -13.37 -8.99
C ARG A 23 5.43 -12.96 -7.75
N ASN A 24 5.43 -11.67 -7.40
CA ASN A 24 6.08 -11.19 -6.20
C ASN A 24 5.25 -11.57 -4.98
N GLN A 25 5.92 -12.07 -3.95
CA GLN A 25 5.29 -12.55 -2.71
C GLN A 25 6.13 -12.10 -1.52
N GLY A 26 5.47 -11.83 -0.39
CA GLY A 26 6.13 -11.56 0.87
C GLY A 26 5.76 -10.21 1.51
N PRO A 27 6.22 -9.99 2.75
CA PRO A 27 5.75 -8.89 3.58
C PRO A 27 6.18 -7.50 3.12
N HIS A 28 7.26 -7.42 2.35
CA HIS A 28 7.79 -6.16 1.80
C HIS A 28 6.79 -5.42 0.89
N LEU A 29 5.87 -6.15 0.25
CA LEU A 29 4.87 -5.58 -0.67
C LEU A 29 3.84 -4.67 0.02
N PHE A 30 3.67 -4.81 1.34
CA PHE A 30 2.78 -3.96 2.14
C PHE A 30 3.54 -3.16 3.21
N GLN A 31 4.87 -3.06 3.13
CA GLN A 31 5.64 -2.16 3.98
C GLN A 31 5.47 -0.71 3.50
N THR A 32 5.48 0.23 4.44
CA THR A 32 5.31 1.66 4.13
C THR A 32 6.60 2.17 3.54
N LEU A 33 6.49 2.85 2.40
CA LEU A 33 7.62 3.55 1.83
C LEU A 33 8.08 4.62 2.83
N SER A 34 9.38 4.61 3.12
CA SER A 34 10.01 5.76 3.77
C SER A 34 9.98 6.92 2.78
N LEU A 35 9.89 8.16 3.27
CA LEU A 35 9.94 9.39 2.45
C LEU A 35 11.18 9.47 1.54
N VAL A 36 12.22 8.68 1.84
CA VAL A 36 13.46 8.59 1.05
C VAL A 36 13.29 7.68 -0.18
N ASP A 37 12.38 6.71 -0.14
CA ASP A 37 12.06 5.82 -1.27
C ASP A 37 11.06 6.48 -2.27
N ASP A 38 10.57 7.69 -1.96
CA ASP A 38 9.64 8.46 -2.81
C ASP A 38 10.35 9.26 -3.93
N VAL A 39 11.69 9.17 -4.04
CA VAL A 39 12.44 9.76 -5.16
C VAL A 39 12.38 8.79 -6.34
N ASP A 40 11.54 9.13 -7.33
CA ASP A 40 11.26 8.35 -8.54
C ASP A 40 12.54 7.84 -9.24
N ASP A 41 12.53 6.53 -9.53
CA ASP A 41 13.12 5.92 -10.74
C ASP A 41 12.02 5.85 -11.82
#